data_AF-A0A2R6JCI5-F1
#
_entry.id   AF-A0A2R6JCI5-F1
#
_cell.length_a   1.000
_cell.length_b   1.000
_cell.length_c   1.000
_cell.angle_alpha   90.00
_cell.angle_beta   90.00
_cell.angle_gamma   90.00
#
_symmetry.space_group_name_H-M   'P 1'
#
loop_
_entity.id
_entity.type
_entity.pdbx_description
1 polymer ?
#
loop_
_entity_poly.entity_id
_entity_poly.type
_entity_poly.pdbx_seq_one_letter_code
_entity_poly.pdbx_strand_id
1 'polypeptide(L)'
;HPTMRAPFEAVSEDENADKKVLTGHSEFNRTAEKRARIMSSVGHVTRTRSVYVVDRARQDSVEGTALVERDEVERIGDAEELKDLIRERAEVEA
;
A
#
# COMPACT_ATOMS: atom_id res chain seq x y z
N HIS A 1 -4.42 13.48 -14.71
CA HIS A 1 -3.19 13.01 -14.03
C HIS A 1 -2.73 11.67 -14.62
N PRO A 2 -1.43 11.34 -14.62
CA PRO A 2 -0.89 10.06 -15.13
C PRO A 2 -1.47 8.81 -14.43
N THR A 3 -1.97 8.97 -13.20
CA THR A 3 -2.53 7.88 -12.37
C THR A 3 -4.01 7.60 -12.62
N MET A 4 -4.70 8.33 -13.53
CA MET A 4 -6.15 8.17 -13.78
C MET A 4 -6.59 6.76 -14.19
N ARG A 5 -5.67 5.97 -14.76
CA ARG A 5 -5.91 4.56 -15.14
C ARG A 5 -4.96 3.59 -14.42
N ALA A 6 -4.18 4.09 -13.47
CA ALA A 6 -3.29 3.28 -12.67
C ALA A 6 -4.08 2.59 -11.55
N PRO A 7 -3.58 1.46 -11.03
CA PRO A 7 -4.18 0.80 -9.87
C PRO A 7 -3.89 1.53 -8.55
N PHE A 8 -3.09 2.60 -8.57
CA PHE A 8 -2.70 3.46 -7.44
C PHE A 8 -2.99 4.94 -7.76
N GLU A 9 -3.23 5.75 -6.74
CA GLU A 9 -3.46 7.19 -6.88
C GLU A 9 -2.16 8.00 -6.74
N ALA A 10 -1.21 7.52 -5.95
CA ALA A 10 0.05 8.22 -5.67
C ALA A 10 1.27 7.29 -5.71
N VAL A 11 2.42 7.89 -6.01
CA VAL A 11 3.74 7.29 -5.94
C VAL A 11 4.62 8.23 -5.13
N SER A 12 5.26 7.71 -4.07
CA SER A 12 6.23 8.48 -3.26
C SER A 12 7.61 7.85 -3.37
N GLU A 13 8.64 8.70 -3.37
CA GLU A 13 10.04 8.30 -3.39
C GLU A 13 10.77 9.02 -2.24
N ASP A 14 11.69 8.34 -1.58
CA ASP A 14 12.57 8.91 -0.55
C ASP A 14 14.00 8.88 -1.10
N GLU A 15 14.65 10.04 -1.19
CA GLU A 15 15.98 10.17 -1.82
C GLU A 15 17.09 9.43 -1.05
N ASN A 16 16.85 9.10 0.23
CA ASN A 16 17.85 8.50 1.11
C ASN A 16 17.63 7.00 1.35
N ALA A 17 16.52 6.43 0.86
CA ALA A 17 16.19 5.03 1.07
C ALA A 17 15.60 4.45 -0.21
N ASP A 18 16.04 3.27 -0.62
CA ASP A 18 15.49 2.46 -1.74
C ASP A 18 14.03 2.02 -1.48
N LYS A 19 13.12 2.97 -1.22
CA LYS A 19 11.79 2.74 -0.68
C LYS A 19 10.80 3.62 -1.44
N LYS A 20 10.55 3.25 -2.69
CA LYS A 20 9.38 3.75 -3.43
C LYS A 20 8.12 3.11 -2.86
N VAL A 21 7.02 3.86 -2.79
CA VAL A 21 5.73 3.34 -2.33
C VAL A 21 4.61 3.69 -3.31
N LEU A 22 3.85 2.68 -3.74
CA LEU A 22 2.58 2.85 -4.44
C LEU A 22 1.46 2.97 -3.41
N THR A 23 0.67 4.03 -3.49
CA THR A 23 -0.45 4.27 -2.56
C THR A 23 -1.78 4.25 -3.30
N GLY A 24 -2.66 3.34 -2.86
CA GLY A 24 -4.05 3.23 -3.29
C GLY A 24 -4.99 3.65 -2.16
N HIS A 25 -6.20 4.11 -2.48
CA HIS A 25 -7.25 4.28 -1.47
C HIS A 25 -8.66 4.17 -2.04
N SER A 26 -9.53 3.49 -1.31
CA SER A 26 -10.99 3.43 -1.56
C SER A 26 -11.68 2.65 -0.44
N GLU A 27 -13.02 2.59 -0.48
CA GLU A 27 -13.74 1.56 0.27
C GLU A 27 -13.21 0.16 -0.09
N PHE A 28 -13.11 -0.73 0.91
CA PHE A 28 -12.64 -2.10 0.67
C PHE A 28 -13.74 -3.00 0.10
N ASN A 29 -13.75 -3.10 -1.23
CA ASN A 29 -14.64 -3.97 -2.00
C ASN A 29 -13.84 -4.84 -2.98
N ARG A 30 -14.52 -5.65 -3.80
CA ARG A 30 -13.84 -6.53 -4.78
C ARG A 30 -12.96 -5.78 -5.78
N THR A 31 -13.28 -4.52 -6.09
CA THR A 31 -12.46 -3.69 -6.98
C THR A 31 -11.20 -3.24 -6.26
N ALA A 32 -11.29 -2.80 -5.00
CA ALA A 32 -10.13 -2.46 -4.18
C ALA A 32 -9.19 -3.66 -4.01
N GLU A 33 -9.75 -4.84 -3.72
CA GLU A 33 -8.99 -6.08 -3.62
C GLU A 33 -8.23 -6.39 -4.92
N LYS A 34 -8.90 -6.32 -6.09
CA LYS A 34 -8.24 -6.49 -7.39
C LYS A 34 -7.13 -5.47 -7.62
N ARG A 35 -7.34 -4.20 -7.24
CA ARG A 35 -6.32 -3.16 -7.37
C ARG A 35 -5.12 -3.45 -6.47
N ALA A 36 -5.34 -3.88 -5.24
CA ALA A 36 -4.28 -4.25 -4.32
C ALA A 36 -3.42 -5.43 -4.86
N ARG A 37 -4.04 -6.45 -5.48
CA ARG A 37 -3.31 -7.54 -6.16
C ARG A 37 -2.46 -7.03 -7.33
N ILE A 38 -3.03 -6.15 -8.18
CA ILE A 38 -2.27 -5.56 -9.29
C ILE A 38 -1.12 -4.70 -8.76
N MET A 39 -1.35 -3.91 -7.71
CA MET A 39 -0.30 -3.11 -7.07
C MET A 39 0.81 -3.98 -6.49
N SER A 40 0.49 -5.15 -5.95
CA SER A 40 1.51 -6.12 -5.52
C SER A 40 2.37 -6.56 -6.70
N SER A 41 1.74 -7.00 -7.80
CA SER A 41 2.46 -7.45 -9.00
C SER A 41 3.37 -6.35 -9.57
N VAL A 42 2.87 -5.12 -9.65
CA VAL A 42 3.67 -3.96 -10.10
C VAL A 42 4.80 -3.68 -9.11
N GLY A 43 4.52 -3.69 -7.81
CA GLY A 43 5.50 -3.45 -6.75
C GLY A 43 6.63 -4.48 -6.79
N HIS A 44 6.31 -5.75 -6.97
CA HIS A 44 7.30 -6.82 -7.10
C HIS A 44 8.27 -6.59 -8.28
N VAL A 45 7.74 -6.28 -9.46
CA VAL A 45 8.56 -6.03 -10.66
C VAL A 45 9.39 -4.77 -10.53
N THR A 46 8.82 -3.71 -9.95
CA THR A 46 9.46 -2.39 -9.83
C THR A 46 10.25 -2.21 -8.54
N ARG A 47 10.37 -3.26 -7.71
CA ARG A 47 10.99 -3.22 -6.38
C ARG A 47 10.46 -2.08 -5.52
N THR A 48 9.15 -1.89 -5.57
CA THR A 48 8.39 -0.83 -4.90
C THR A 48 7.43 -1.48 -3.91
N ARG A 49 7.29 -0.92 -2.72
CA ARG A 49 6.30 -1.39 -1.73
C ARG A 49 4.91 -0.84 -2.09
N SER A 50 3.86 -1.53 -1.64
CA SER A 50 2.48 -1.14 -1.96
C SER A 50 1.64 -1.05 -0.69
N VAL A 51 0.87 0.02 -0.58
CA VAL A 51 -0.08 0.26 0.52
C VAL A 51 -1.44 0.69 -0.03
N TYR A 52 -2.51 0.19 0.58
CA TYR A 52 -3.88 0.52 0.22
C TYR A 52 -4.67 0.96 1.45
N VAL A 53 -5.08 2.23 1.47
CA VAL A 53 -5.82 2.81 2.59
C VAL A 53 -7.32 2.54 2.41
N VAL A 54 -7.97 2.02 3.45
CA VAL A 54 -9.38 1.63 3.46
C VAL A 54 -10.09 2.12 4.73
N ASP A 55 -11.41 2.16 4.75
CA ASP A 55 -12.12 2.50 6.00
C ASP A 55 -12.13 1.35 7.00
N ARG A 56 -12.22 0.11 6.51
CA ARG A 56 -12.10 -1.12 7.30
C ARG A 56 -11.46 -2.24 6.51
N ALA A 57 -10.56 -2.97 7.13
CA ALA A 57 -9.93 -4.15 6.57
C ALA A 57 -10.38 -5.41 7.33
N ARG A 58 -10.38 -6.56 6.65
CA ARG A 58 -10.63 -7.88 7.27
C ARG A 58 -9.37 -8.74 7.37
N GLN A 59 -8.26 -8.20 6.88
CA GLN A 59 -6.96 -8.84 6.73
C GLN A 59 -5.91 -7.73 6.64
N ASP A 60 -4.66 -8.04 6.96
CA ASP A 60 -3.59 -7.03 7.00
C ASP A 60 -2.98 -6.76 5.63
N SER A 61 -3.12 -7.68 4.68
CA SER A 61 -2.52 -7.55 3.36
C SER A 61 -3.31 -8.25 2.27
N VAL A 62 -2.99 -7.91 1.01
CA VAL A 62 -3.45 -8.62 -0.19
C VAL A 62 -2.23 -8.88 -1.05
N GLU A 63 -1.75 -10.12 -1.08
CA GLU A 63 -0.62 -10.57 -1.89
C GLU A 63 0.64 -9.69 -1.68
N GLY A 64 0.87 -9.17 -0.47
CA GLY A 64 2.00 -8.28 -0.18
C GLY A 64 1.74 -6.77 -0.36
N THR A 65 0.54 -6.36 -0.78
CA THR A 65 0.07 -4.97 -0.61
C THR A 65 -0.52 -4.82 0.80
N ALA A 66 0.07 -3.95 1.63
CA ALA A 66 -0.43 -3.68 2.97
C ALA A 66 -1.79 -2.98 2.92
N LEU A 67 -2.79 -3.48 3.65
CA LEU A 67 -4.05 -2.77 3.88
C LEU A 67 -3.91 -1.96 5.16
N VAL A 68 -4.29 -0.68 5.14
CA VAL A 68 -4.20 0.20 6.31
C VAL A 68 -5.53 0.90 6.49
N GLU A 69 -6.08 0.86 7.70
CA GLU A 69 -7.32 1.57 7.97
C GLU A 69 -7.07 3.08 8.05
N ARG A 70 -8.01 3.92 7.60
CA ARG A 70 -7.88 5.38 7.69
C ARG A 70 -7.59 5.83 9.12
N ASP A 71 -8.31 5.28 10.09
CA ASP A 71 -8.12 5.59 11.52
C ASP A 71 -6.76 5.13 12.04
N GLU A 72 -6.13 4.14 11.39
CA GLU A 72 -4.77 3.69 11.69
C GLU A 72 -3.74 4.69 11.15
N VAL A 73 -3.92 5.19 9.92
CA VAL A 73 -3.06 6.25 9.36
C VAL A 73 -3.08 7.50 10.24
N GLU A 74 -4.25 7.88 10.78
CA GLU A 74 -4.38 9.05 11.66
C GLU A 74 -3.68 8.87 13.03
N ARG A 75 -3.37 7.64 13.42
CA ARG A 75 -2.64 7.31 14.65
C ARG A 75 -1.13 7.22 14.45
N ILE A 76 -0.66 7.12 13.21
CA ILE A 76 0.77 7.05 12.88
C ILE A 76 1.42 8.41 13.13
N GLY A 77 2.48 8.42 13.94
CA GLY A 77 3.19 9.62 14.35
C GLY A 77 4.18 10.14 13.31
N ASP A 78 4.75 9.26 12.50
CA ASP A 78 5.75 9.62 11.49
C ASP A 78 5.83 8.66 10.30
N ALA A 79 6.62 9.05 9.30
CA ALA A 79 6.79 8.28 8.07
C ALA A 79 7.56 6.96 8.27
N GLU A 80 8.42 6.84 9.28
CA GLU A 80 9.13 5.58 9.55
C GLU A 80 8.18 4.55 10.15
N GLU A 81 7.29 4.95 11.05
CA GLU A 81 6.25 4.07 11.59
C GLU A 81 5.33 3.52 10.47
N LEU A 82 4.94 4.36 9.51
CA LEU A 82 4.19 3.89 8.33
C LEU A 82 5.02 2.91 7.48
N LYS A 83 6.32 3.20 7.27
CA LYS A 83 7.20 2.35 6.46
C LYS A 83 7.40 0.97 7.11
N ASP A 84 7.54 0.92 8.43
CA ASP A 84 7.70 -0.32 9.19
C ASP A 84 6.43 -1.15 9.15
N LEU A 85 5.26 -0.53 9.31
CA LEU A 85 3.97 -1.20 9.16
C LEU A 85 3.80 -1.81 7.76
N ILE A 86 4.09 -1.04 6.70
CA ILE A 86 4.02 -1.54 5.32
C ILE A 86 4.98 -2.71 5.13
N ARG A 87 6.16 -2.65 5.72
CA ARG A 87 7.17 -3.71 5.62
C ARG A 87 6.71 -4.98 6.31
N GLU A 88 6.23 -4.88 7.55
CA GLU A 88 5.73 -6.02 8.32
C GLU A 88 4.62 -6.74 7.56
N ARG A 89 3.61 -6.00 7.07
CA ARG A 89 2.46 -6.60 6.38
C ARG A 89 2.79 -7.15 4.99
N ALA A 90 3.85 -6.65 4.35
CA ALA A 90 4.33 -7.19 3.07
C ALA A 90 5.15 -8.48 3.23
N GLU A 91 5.76 -8.71 4.39
CA GLU A 91 6.62 -9.88 4.68
C GLU A 91 5.85 -11.08 5.25
N VAL A 92 4.60 -10.90 5.72
CA VAL A 92 3.79 -11.95 6.38
C VAL A 92 3.29 -13.05 5.42
N GLU A 93 3.46 -12.91 4.10
CA GLU A 93 3.13 -13.97 3.13
C GLU A 93 4.36 -14.86 2.86
N ALA A 94 4.66 -15.80 3.77
CA ALA A 94 5.64 -16.88 3.59
C ALA A 94 4.99 -18.26 3.74
#